data_AF-A0A368JZK9-F1
#
_entry.id   AF-A0A368JZK9-F1
#
_cell.length_a   1.000
_cell.length_b   1.000
_cell.length_c   1.000
_cell.angle_alpha   90.00
_cell.angle_beta   90.00
_cell.angle_gamma   90.00
#
_symmetry.space_group_name_H-M   'P 1'
#
loop_
_entity.id
_entity.type
_entity.pdbx_description
1 polymer ?
#
loop_
_entity_poly.entity_id
_entity_poly.type
_entity_poly.pdbx_seq_one_letter_code
_entity_poly.pdbx_strand_id
1 'polypeptide(L)' 'MEPRHVVLSGCSGGSKSTLLAELERRQFAVVSEPGRRIVEEELRGDGAALPWIDLSAFNGRALGHRKIMASVER' A
#
# COMPACT_ATOMS: atom_id res chain seq x y z
N MET A 1 -9.59 -14.80 -20.78
CA MET A 1 -10.32 -13.78 -20.00
C MET A 1 -9.27 -12.85 -19.44
N GLU A 2 -9.34 -11.56 -19.77
CA GLU A 2 -8.37 -10.57 -19.31
C GLU A 2 -8.42 -10.41 -17.78
N PRO A 3 -7.27 -10.15 -17.12
CA PRO A 3 -7.24 -9.91 -15.68
C PRO A 3 -8.08 -8.68 -15.32
N ARG A 4 -8.93 -8.81 -14.30
CA ARG A 4 -9.76 -7.72 -13.78
C ARG A 4 -9.11 -7.14 -12.53
N HIS A 5 -8.67 -5.90 -12.63
CA HIS A 5 -8.16 -5.13 -11.50
C HIS A 5 -9.29 -4.40 -10.77
N VAL A 6 -9.31 -4.50 -9.44
CA VAL A 6 -10.28 -3.82 -8.56
C VAL A 6 -9.53 -2.89 -7.62
N VAL A 7 -9.88 -1.61 -7.62
CA VAL A 7 -9.31 -0.61 -6.71
C VAL A 7 -10.29 -0.36 -5.57
N LEU A 8 -9.81 -0.49 -4.33
CA LEU A 8 -10.57 -0.17 -3.12
C LEU A 8 -10.22 1.25 -2.67
N SER A 9 -11.18 2.18 -2.77
CA SER A 9 -11.04 3.57 -2.33
C SER A 9 -11.97 3.91 -1.15
N GLY A 10 -11.65 4.94 -0.37
CA GLY A 10 -12.48 5.41 0.75
C GLY A 10 -11.69 6.02 1.91
N CYS A 11 -12.38 6.58 2.91
CA CYS A 11 -11.76 7.25 4.07
C CYS A 11 -10.91 6.32 4.97
N SER A 12 -9.97 6.92 5.71
CA SER A 12 -9.27 6.24 6.81
C SER A 12 -10.30 5.70 7.80
N GLY A 13 -10.14 4.45 8.25
CA GLY A 13 -11.10 3.76 9.13
C GLY A 13 -12.24 3.00 8.43
N GLY A 14 -12.42 3.13 7.11
CA GLY A 14 -13.46 2.39 6.35
C GLY A 14 -13.15 0.90 6.09
N SER A 15 -12.36 0.24 6.95
CA SER A 15 -12.04 -1.19 6.89
C SER A 15 -11.43 -1.72 5.59
N LYS A 16 -10.91 -0.86 4.69
CA LYS A 16 -10.26 -1.26 3.43
C LYS A 16 -9.11 -2.25 3.66
N SER A 17 -8.27 -1.99 4.66
CA SER A 17 -7.17 -2.89 5.03
C SER A 17 -7.66 -4.23 5.56
N THR A 18 -8.76 -4.24 6.33
CA THR A 18 -9.41 -5.47 6.81
C THR A 18 -9.94 -6.30 5.64
N LEU A 19 -10.57 -5.65 4.65
CA LEU A 19 -11.05 -6.32 3.44
C LEU A 19 -9.89 -6.88 2.61
N LEU A 20 -8.80 -6.13 2.44
CA LEU A 20 -7.59 -6.63 1.76
C LEU A 20 -7.02 -7.87 2.46
N ALA A 21 -6.94 -7.86 3.79
CA ALA A 21 -6.45 -9.01 4.55
C ALA A 21 -7.37 -10.25 4.38
N GLU A 22 -8.69 -10.06 4.35
CA GLU A 22 -9.63 -11.16 4.11
C GLU A 22 -9.56 -11.68 2.66
N LEU A 23 -9.36 -10.81 1.67
CA LEU A 23 -9.14 -11.20 0.28
C LEU A 23 -7.83 -12.01 0.13
N GLU A 24 -6.76 -11.57 0.78
CA GLU A 24 -5.49 -12.31 0.84
C GLU A 24 -5.68 -13.69 1.48
N ARG A 25 -6.40 -13.76 2.62
CA ARG A 25 -6.71 -15.02 3.30
C ARG A 25 -7.48 -15.99 2.38
N ARG A 26 -8.36 -15.46 1.54
CA ARG A 26 -9.12 -16.21 0.51
C ARG A 26 -8.31 -16.49 -0.76
N GLN A 27 -7.00 -16.22 -0.76
CA GLN A 27 -6.07 -16.49 -1.86
C GLN A 27 -6.28 -15.60 -3.10
N PHE A 28 -6.94 -14.45 -2.95
CA PHE A 28 -6.91 -13.44 -4.01
C PHE A 28 -5.56 -12.72 -4.02
N ALA A 29 -5.07 -12.39 -5.22
CA ALA A 29 -3.91 -11.53 -5.37
C ALA A 29 -4.26 -10.11 -4.87
N VAL A 30 -3.55 -9.65 -3.84
CA VAL A 30 -3.72 -8.31 -3.28
C VAL A 30 -2.41 -7.54 -3.28
N VAL A 31 -2.52 -6.23 -3.47
CA VAL A 31 -1.42 -5.29 -3.27
C VAL A 31 -1.75 -4.46 -2.03
N SER A 32 -1.02 -4.70 -0.93
CA SER A 32 -1.11 -3.85 0.26
C SER A 32 -0.70 -2.43 -0.08
N GLU A 33 -1.39 -1.43 0.47
CA GLU A 33 -1.04 -0.01 0.29
C GLU A 33 0.42 0.26 0.71
N PRO A 34 1.33 0.58 -0.23
CA PRO A 34 2.76 0.68 0.06
C PRO A 34 3.07 1.85 1.00
N GLY A 35 2.34 2.95 0.85
CA GLY A 35 2.44 4.12 1.70
C GLY A 35 2.17 3.81 3.18
N ARG A 36 1.24 2.89 3.47
CA ARG A 36 0.92 2.52 4.85
C ARG A 36 2.10 1.88 5.58
N ARG A 37 2.87 1.02 4.90
CA ARG A 37 4.06 0.39 5.49
C ARG A 37 5.13 1.42 5.83
N ILE A 38 5.37 2.36 4.92
CA ILE A 38 6.34 3.45 5.14
C ILE A 38 5.91 4.29 6.35
N VAL A 39 4.63 4.67 6.43
CA VAL A 39 4.09 5.40 7.60
C VAL A 39 4.29 4.61 8.90
N GLU A 40 3.97 3.32 8.92
CA GLU A 40 4.12 2.48 10.11
C GLU A 40 5.60 2.27 10.52
N GLU A 41 6.53 2.25 9.57
CA GLU A 41 7.97 2.15 9.81
C GLU A 41 8.53 3.47 10.37
N GLU A 42 8.21 4.59 9.72
CA GLU A 42 8.71 5.91 10.10
C GLU A 42 8.11 6.36 11.45
N LEU A 43 6.84 6.03 11.75
CA LEU A 43 6.23 6.28 13.06
C LEU A 43 6.81 5.42 14.19
N ARG A 44 7.44 4.28 13.88
CA ARG A 44 8.11 3.43 14.87
C ARG A 44 9.53 3.91 15.20
N GLY A 45 10.11 4.77 14.37
CA GLY A 45 11.41 5.39 14.60
C GLY A 45 11.30 6.92 14.64
N ASP A 46 12.43 7.57 14.44
CA ASP A 46 12.52 9.04 14.31
C ASP A 46 12.64 9.46 12.83
N GLY A 47 11.95 8.72 11.96
CA GLY A 47 12.03 8.89 10.52
C GLY A 47 11.27 10.12 10.01
N ALA A 48 11.75 10.73 8.91
CA ALA A 48 11.14 11.92 8.31
C ALA A 48 10.30 11.62 7.06
N ALA A 49 10.33 10.40 6.52
CA ALA A 49 9.64 10.03 5.28
C ALA A 49 8.14 9.78 5.51
N LEU A 50 7.49 10.67 6.25
CA LEU A 50 6.04 10.72 6.44
C LEU A 50 5.44 11.70 5.41
N PRO A 51 4.27 11.42 4.85
CA PRO A 51 3.70 12.25 3.79
C PRO A 51 3.32 13.67 4.24
N TRP A 52 3.22 13.91 5.56
CA TRP A 52 2.99 15.23 6.17
C TRP A 52 4.26 15.90 6.71
N ILE A 53 5.43 15.26 6.63
CA ILE A 53 6.73 15.80 7.05
C ILE A 53 7.63 16.04 5.82
N ASP A 54 7.89 14.99 5.04
CA ASP A 54 8.66 15.04 3.80
C ASP A 54 8.03 14.13 2.74
N LEU A 55 7.18 14.74 1.90
CA LEU A 55 6.49 14.06 0.82
C LEU A 55 7.45 13.54 -0.26
N SER A 56 8.59 14.19 -0.48
CA SER A 56 9.56 13.78 -1.49
C SER A 56 10.25 12.47 -1.06
N ALA A 57 10.71 12.42 0.20
CA ALA A 57 11.28 11.22 0.79
C ALA A 57 10.26 10.07 0.83
N PHE A 58 9.01 10.36 1.21
CA PHE A 58 7.92 9.39 1.19
C PHE A 58 7.69 8.81 -0.22
N ASN A 59 7.60 9.67 -1.24
CA ASN A 59 7.39 9.25 -2.63
C ASN A 59 8.54 8.41 -3.17
N GLY A 60 9.79 8.80 -2.87
CA GLY A 60 10.98 8.04 -3.26
C GLY A 60 10.95 6.60 -2.71
N ARG A 61 10.54 6.44 -1.45
CA ARG A 61 10.35 5.11 -0.84
C ARG A 61 9.18 4.37 -1.47
N ALA A 62 8.02 5.02 -1.64
CA ALA A 62 6.82 4.40 -2.17
C ALA A 62 7.02 3.84 -3.59
N LEU A 63 7.72 4.59 -4.45
CA LEU A 63 8.02 4.18 -5.83
C LEU A 63 9.13 3.12 -5.90
N GLY A 64 10.05 3.09 -4.93
CA GLY A 64 11.06 2.04 -4.80
C GLY A 64 10.51 0.65 -4.43
N HIS A 65 9.26 0.55 -3.95
CA HIS A 65 8.63 -0.72 -3.62
C HIS A 65 8.27 -1.52 -4.88
N ARG A 66 9.15 -2.44 -5.29
CA ARG A 66 9.02 -3.36 -6.45
C ARG A 66 7.69 -4.15 -6.53
N LYS A 67 7.00 -4.33 -5.39
CA LYS A 67 5.76 -5.11 -5.32
C LYS A 67 4.58 -4.45 -6.06
N ILE A 68 4.61 -3.13 -6.25
CA ILE A 68 3.58 -2.41 -7.02
C ILE A 68 3.63 -2.84 -8.49
N MET A 69 4.82 -2.81 -9.10
CA MET A 69 4.98 -3.05 -10.53
C MET A 69 4.81 -4.54 -10.90
N ALA A 70 5.37 -5.45 -10.09
CA ALA A 70 5.33 -6.89 -10.37
C ALA A 70 3.94 -7.55 -10.21
N SER A 71 2.93 -6.82 -9.75
CA SER A 71 1.57 -7.33 -9.54
C SER A 71 0.54 -6.78 -10.53
N VAL A 72 0.90 -5.76 -11.31
CA VAL A 72 0.04 -5.18 -12.38
C VAL A 72 0.31 -5.88 -13.73
N GLU A 73 1.44 -6.58 -13.86
CA GLU A 73 1.87 -7.26 -15.09
C GLU A 73 1.45 -8.74 -15.19
N ARG A 74 0.57 -9.23 -14.30
CA ARG A 74 0.07 -10.62 -14.33
C ARG A 74 -1.45 -10.70 -14.38
#